data_AF-A0A1R7Q9D6-F1
#
_entry.id   AF-A0A1R7Q9D6-F1
#
_cell.length_a   1.000
_cell.length_b   1.000
_cell.length_c   1.000
_cell.angle_alpha   90.00
_cell.angle_beta   90.00
_cell.angle_gamma   90.00
#
_symmetry.space_group_name_H-M   'P 1'
#
loop_
_entity.id
_entity.type
_entity.pdbx_description
1 polymer ?
#
loop_
_entity_poly.entity_id
_entity_poly.type
_entity_poly.pdbx_seq_one_letter_code
_entity_poly.pdbx_strand_id
1 'polypeptide(L)'
;MPKYIATQSIGQFMPGEEIKGLDAKRIQALLASGAIEEYQEPEEPKEDGTAARLAELEKANMDLTAENKLMTDEKVKSDQENAELKAKVAELEKAVADSQAALKKATAEAKKATADK
;
A
#
# COMPACT_ATOMS: atom_id res chain seq x y z
N MET A 1 -15.78 -12.72 -51.01
CA MET A 1 -14.47 -12.16 -51.41
C MET A 1 -13.80 -11.64 -50.15
N PRO A 2 -12.51 -11.88 -49.93
CA PRO A 2 -11.79 -11.31 -48.79
C PRO A 2 -11.83 -9.79 -48.86
N LYS A 3 -12.03 -9.15 -47.70
CA LYS A 3 -11.98 -7.69 -47.56
C LYS A 3 -10.59 -7.32 -47.09
N TYR A 4 -10.04 -6.25 -47.65
CA TYR A 4 -8.72 -5.77 -47.25
C TYR A 4 -8.81 -4.35 -46.74
N ILE A 5 -8.09 -4.05 -45.66
CA ILE A 5 -8.02 -2.74 -45.04
C ILE A 5 -6.63 -2.14 -45.25
N ALA A 6 -6.56 -0.87 -45.61
CA ALA A 6 -5.30 -0.12 -45.63
C ALA A 6 -4.73 0.04 -44.22
N THR A 7 -3.48 -0.36 -43.99
CA THR A 7 -2.75 -0.10 -42.74
C THR A 7 -2.08 1.28 -42.74
N GLN A 8 -1.90 1.84 -43.94
CA GLN A 8 -1.30 3.15 -44.19
C GLN A 8 -1.95 3.80 -45.42
N SER A 9 -1.68 5.08 -45.67
CA SER A 9 -2.24 5.78 -46.84
C SER A 9 -1.71 5.21 -48.17
N ILE A 10 -2.62 4.83 -49.08
CA ILE A 10 -2.32 4.28 -50.41
C ILE A 10 -3.16 5.00 -51.46
N GLY A 11 -2.58 5.98 -52.15
CA GLY A 11 -3.28 6.75 -53.18
C GLY A 11 -4.48 7.48 -52.59
N GLN A 12 -5.69 7.06 -52.96
CA GLN A 12 -6.95 7.61 -52.42
C GLN A 12 -7.44 6.96 -51.13
N PHE A 13 -6.85 5.83 -50.73
CA PHE A 13 -7.28 5.07 -49.55
C PHE A 13 -6.51 5.51 -48.31
N MET A 14 -7.25 5.82 -47.25
CA MET A 14 -6.71 6.18 -45.93
C MET A 14 -6.55 4.94 -45.02
N PRO A 15 -5.72 5.01 -43.97
CA PRO A 15 -5.61 3.93 -43.00
C PRO A 15 -6.99 3.60 -42.40
N GLY A 16 -7.34 2.31 -42.32
CA GLY A 16 -8.65 1.84 -41.88
C GLY A 16 -9.71 1.72 -42.98
N GLU A 17 -9.44 2.19 -44.20
CA GLU A 17 -10.40 2.08 -45.32
C GLU A 17 -10.33 0.75 -46.05
N GLU A 18 -11.49 0.29 -46.53
CA GLU A 18 -11.60 -0.92 -47.34
C GLU A 18 -11.10 -0.68 -48.77
N ILE A 19 -10.15 -1.51 -49.20
CA ILE A 19 -9.56 -1.48 -50.53
C ILE A 19 -10.52 -2.12 -51.54
N LYS A 20 -10.94 -1.35 -52.54
CA LYS A 20 -11.84 -1.79 -53.62
C LYS A 20 -11.28 -1.44 -55.00
N GLY A 21 -11.63 -2.25 -56.01
CA GLY A 21 -11.32 -1.95 -57.41
C GLY A 21 -9.86 -2.16 -57.85
N LEU A 22 -9.03 -2.81 -57.01
CA LEU A 22 -7.67 -3.21 -57.39
C LEU A 22 -7.64 -4.65 -57.93
N ASP A 23 -6.70 -4.93 -58.83
CA ASP A 23 -6.45 -6.29 -59.33
C ASP A 23 -5.73 -7.18 -58.29
N ALA A 24 -5.82 -8.49 -58.48
CA ALA A 24 -5.27 -9.47 -57.55
C ALA A 24 -3.74 -9.40 -57.39
N LYS A 25 -2.99 -9.04 -58.46
CA LYS A 25 -1.53 -8.92 -58.37
C LYS A 25 -1.14 -7.75 -57.49
N ARG A 26 -1.88 -6.65 -57.58
CA ARG A 26 -1.65 -5.45 -56.78
C ARG A 26 -2.07 -5.67 -55.33
N ILE A 27 -3.19 -6.33 -55.07
CA ILE A 27 -3.57 -6.77 -53.72
C ILE A 27 -2.48 -7.65 -53.09
N GLN A 28 -1.97 -8.64 -53.83
CA GLN A 28 -0.92 -9.53 -53.31
C GLN A 28 0.39 -8.78 -53.02
N ALA A 29 0.79 -7.84 -53.88
CA ALA A 29 1.97 -7.01 -53.65
C ALA A 29 1.81 -6.11 -52.41
N LEU A 30 0.63 -5.54 -52.20
CA LEU A 30 0.32 -4.68 -51.04
C LEU A 30 0.22 -5.47 -49.74
N LEU A 31 -0.30 -6.71 -49.78
CA LEU A 31 -0.28 -7.65 -48.65
C LEU A 31 1.16 -8.04 -48.31
N ALA A 32 1.96 -8.40 -49.32
CA ALA A 32 3.37 -8.76 -49.13
C ALA A 32 4.21 -7.59 -48.58
N SER A 33 3.85 -6.35 -48.93
CA SER A 33 4.49 -5.15 -48.39
C SER A 33 3.93 -4.72 -47.02
N GLY A 34 2.88 -5.37 -46.51
CA GLY A 34 2.19 -4.99 -45.27
C GLY A 34 1.42 -3.67 -45.34
N ALA A 35 1.16 -3.13 -46.54
CA ALA A 35 0.44 -1.88 -46.73
C ALA A 35 -1.08 -2.06 -46.60
N ILE A 36 -1.56 -3.30 -46.76
CA ILE A 36 -2.95 -3.69 -46.51
C ILE A 36 -2.93 -4.99 -45.69
N GLU A 37 -4.02 -5.25 -44.97
CA GLU A 37 -4.26 -6.48 -44.23
C GLU A 37 -5.65 -7.05 -44.56
N GLU A 38 -5.81 -8.36 -44.45
CA GLU A 38 -7.15 -8.98 -44.57
C GLU A 38 -7.96 -8.63 -43.33
N TYR A 39 -9.16 -8.07 -43.54
CA TYR A 39 -10.05 -7.67 -42.46
C TYR A 39 -10.38 -8.90 -41.60
N GLN A 40 -9.98 -8.83 -40.34
CA GLN A 40 -10.46 -9.72 -39.30
C GLN A 40 -11.50 -8.97 -38.48
N GLU A 41 -12.59 -9.64 -38.14
CA GLU A 41 -13.56 -9.09 -37.21
C GLU A 41 -12.83 -8.83 -35.88
N PRO A 42 -12.94 -7.61 -35.29
CA PRO A 42 -12.26 -7.31 -34.04
C PRO A 42 -12.67 -8.34 -33.00
N GLU A 43 -11.70 -9.05 -32.40
CA GLU A 43 -12.02 -9.90 -31.25
C GLU A 43 -12.60 -9.01 -30.15
N GLU A 44 -13.78 -9.37 -29.64
CA GLU A 44 -14.34 -8.69 -28.48
C GLU A 44 -13.31 -8.73 -27.34
N PRO A 45 -13.11 -7.60 -26.63
CA PRO A 45 -12.18 -7.57 -25.50
C PRO A 45 -12.65 -8.60 -24.46
N LYS A 46 -11.89 -9.69 -24.32
CA LYS A 46 -12.13 -10.71 -23.30
C LYS A 46 -12.00 -10.04 -21.94
N GLU A 47 -12.98 -10.25 -21.05
CA GLU A 47 -12.85 -9.81 -19.66
C GLU A 47 -11.62 -10.48 -19.05
N ASP A 48 -10.56 -9.69 -18.82
CA ASP A 48 -9.26 -10.17 -18.35
C ASP A 48 -9.17 -10.28 -16.81
N GLY A 49 -10.32 -10.17 -16.13
CA GLY A 49 -10.42 -10.18 -14.67
C GLY A 49 -9.84 -8.95 -13.99
N THR A 50 -9.39 -7.93 -14.73
CA THR A 50 -8.78 -6.71 -14.15
C THR A 50 -9.75 -5.98 -13.23
N ALA A 51 -11.03 -5.91 -13.57
CA ALA A 51 -12.04 -5.28 -12.71
C ALA A 51 -12.22 -6.00 -11.37
N ALA A 52 -12.23 -7.34 -11.38
CA ALA A 52 -12.32 -8.13 -10.15
C ALA A 52 -11.07 -7.95 -9.26
N ARG A 53 -9.88 -7.95 -9.88
CA ARG A 53 -8.62 -7.72 -9.16
C ARG A 53 -8.52 -6.31 -8.58
N LEU A 54 -9.03 -5.30 -9.29
CA LEU A 54 -9.10 -3.93 -8.77
C LEU A 54 -10.01 -3.83 -7.55
N ALA A 55 -11.20 -4.44 -7.60
CA ALA A 55 -12.11 -4.45 -6.46
C ALA A 55 -11.52 -5.16 -5.23
N GLU A 56 -10.79 -6.27 -5.43
CA GLU A 56 -10.07 -6.95 -4.35
C GLU A 56 -8.96 -6.08 -3.74
N LEU A 57 -8.18 -5.40 -4.58
CA LEU A 57 -7.12 -4.49 -4.12
C LEU A 57 -7.68 -3.28 -3.36
N GLU A 58 -8.80 -2.71 -3.82
CA GLU A 58 -9.48 -1.61 -3.13
C GLU A 58 -9.95 -2.05 -1.73
N LYS A 59 -10.57 -3.23 -1.63
CA LYS A 59 -10.99 -3.79 -0.34
C LYS A 59 -9.79 -4.02 0.59
N ALA A 60 -8.73 -4.66 0.09
CA ALA A 60 -7.51 -4.91 0.87
C ALA A 60 -6.87 -3.60 1.37
N ASN A 61 -6.85 -2.55 0.54
CA ASN A 61 -6.35 -1.24 0.94
C ASN A 61 -7.20 -0.58 2.03
N MET A 62 -8.53 -0.72 1.97
CA MET A 62 -9.41 -0.23 3.03
C MET A 62 -9.15 -0.94 4.36
N ASP A 63 -9.04 -2.27 4.34
CA ASP A 63 -8.78 -3.08 5.53
C ASP A 63 -7.42 -2.73 6.14
N LEU A 64 -6.36 -2.64 5.32
CA LEU A 64 -5.02 -2.23 5.77
C LEU A 64 -5.00 -0.81 6.33
N THR A 65 -5.76 0.11 5.76
CA THR A 65 -5.85 1.50 6.25
C THR A 65 -6.51 1.55 7.62
N ALA A 66 -7.58 0.77 7.82
CA ALA A 66 -8.26 0.66 9.10
C ALA A 66 -7.36 0.04 10.18
N GLU A 67 -6.66 -1.04 9.86
CA GLU A 67 -5.75 -1.72 10.77
C GLU A 67 -4.58 -0.82 11.19
N ASN A 68 -3.95 -0.13 10.23
CA ASN A 68 -2.86 0.80 10.52
C ASN A 68 -3.28 1.95 11.44
N LYS A 69 -4.51 2.45 11.27
CA LYS A 69 -5.05 3.49 12.16
C LYS A 69 -5.22 2.96 13.57
N LEU A 70 -5.81 1.77 13.73
CA LEU A 70 -6.00 1.14 15.04
C LEU A 70 -4.66 0.87 15.75
N MET A 71 -3.68 0.32 15.05
CA MET A 71 -2.33 0.12 15.60
C MET A 71 -1.67 1.42 16.05
N THR A 72 -1.86 2.50 15.29
CA THR A 72 -1.31 3.82 15.65
C THR A 72 -1.96 4.36 16.92
N ASP A 73 -3.29 4.27 17.03
CA ASP A 73 -4.04 4.72 18.21
C ASP A 73 -3.65 3.90 19.46
N GLU A 74 -3.52 2.58 19.33
CA GLU A 74 -3.07 1.70 20.40
C GLU A 74 -1.63 2.00 20.83
N LYS A 75 -0.74 2.25 19.87
CA LYS A 75 0.64 2.63 20.16
C LYS A 75 0.71 3.93 20.96
N VAL A 76 -0.05 4.96 20.57
CA VAL A 76 -0.10 6.23 21.31
C VAL A 76 -0.58 6.02 22.74
N LYS A 77 -1.63 5.21 22.94
CA LYS A 77 -2.14 4.88 24.27
C LYS A 77 -1.10 4.14 25.11
N SER A 78 -0.43 3.14 24.53
CA SER A 78 0.64 2.39 25.20
C SER A 78 1.83 3.28 25.55
N ASP A 79 2.23 4.20 24.67
CA ASP A 79 3.32 5.15 24.93
C ASP A 79 2.97 6.11 26.08
N GLN A 80 1.71 6.57 26.17
CA GLN A 80 1.20 7.38 27.28
C GLN A 80 1.22 6.61 28.61
N GLU A 81 0.68 5.39 28.64
CA GLU A 81 0.68 4.54 29.82
C GLU A 81 2.10 4.24 30.31
N ASN A 82 3.02 3.95 29.38
CA ASN A 82 4.43 3.74 29.72
C ASN A 82 5.10 4.99 30.32
N ALA A 83 4.74 6.19 29.85
CA ALA A 83 5.25 7.43 30.43
C ALA A 83 4.73 7.64 31.86
N GLU A 84 3.44 7.39 32.11
CA GLU A 84 2.84 7.47 33.44
C GLU A 84 3.43 6.44 34.41
N LEU A 85 3.61 5.20 33.98
CA LEU A 85 4.21 4.14 34.79
C LEU A 85 5.66 4.49 35.15
N LYS A 86 6.46 5.01 34.21
CA LYS A 86 7.83 5.46 34.49
C LYS A 86 7.86 6.59 35.52
N ALA A 87 6.93 7.54 35.45
CA ALA A 87 6.83 8.62 36.43
C ALA A 87 6.49 8.07 37.84
N LYS A 88 5.50 7.16 37.94
CA LYS A 88 5.14 6.51 39.21
C LYS A 88 6.29 5.69 39.80
N VAL A 89 7.05 4.98 38.97
CA VAL A 89 8.22 4.22 39.42
C VAL A 89 9.26 5.16 40.02
N ALA A 90 9.59 6.28 39.36
CA ALA A 90 10.54 7.25 39.88
C ALA A 90 10.09 7.88 41.21
N GLU A 91 8.79 8.16 41.36
CA GLU A 91 8.21 8.67 42.61
C GLU A 91 8.33 7.65 43.74
N LEU A 92 7.99 6.39 43.47
CA LEU A 92 8.09 5.29 44.44
C LEU A 92 9.55 5.03 44.85
N GLU A 93 10.48 5.03 43.90
CA GLU A 93 11.91 4.88 44.18
C GLU A 93 12.41 5.99 45.13
N LYS A 94 12.00 7.24 44.89
CA LYS A 94 12.31 8.36 45.77
C LYS A 94 11.70 8.16 47.17
N ALA A 95 10.41 7.81 47.25
CA ALA A 95 9.74 7.60 48.53
C ALA A 95 10.37 6.47 49.35
N VAL A 96 10.84 5.40 48.70
CA VAL A 96 11.58 4.31 49.33
C VAL A 96 12.93 4.80 49.85
N ALA A 97 13.69 5.57 49.06
CA ALA A 97 14.97 6.12 49.48
C ALA A 97 14.82 7.04 50.72
N ASP A 98 13.82 7.94 50.68
CA ASP A 98 13.51 8.85 51.80
C ASP A 98 13.11 8.06 53.06
N SER A 99 12.28 7.03 52.91
CA SER A 99 11.86 6.17 54.03
C SER A 99 13.03 5.39 54.63
N GLN A 100 13.93 4.85 53.81
CA GLN A 100 15.15 4.18 54.27
C GLN A 100 16.09 5.14 55.01
N ALA A 101 16.23 6.38 54.53
CA ALA A 101 17.03 7.41 55.20
C ALA A 101 16.44 7.79 56.56
N ALA A 102 15.12 7.98 56.63
CA ALA A 102 14.41 8.27 57.88
C ALA A 102 14.57 7.14 58.91
N LEU A 103 14.42 5.88 58.47
CA LEU A 103 14.60 4.70 59.32
C LEU A 103 16.03 4.61 59.89
N LYS A 104 17.05 4.84 59.04
CA LYS A 104 18.45 4.86 59.48
C LYS A 104 18.69 5.94 60.54
N LYS A 105 18.17 7.15 60.32
CA LYS A 105 18.28 8.26 61.28
C LYS A 105 17.62 7.91 62.62
N ALA A 106 16.37 7.45 62.60
CA ALA A 106 15.65 7.07 63.82
C ALA A 106 16.37 5.94 64.60
N THR A 107 16.94 4.97 63.88
CA THR A 107 17.70 3.88 64.51
C THR A 107 18.99 4.39 65.17
N ALA A 108 19.68 5.34 64.55
CA ALA A 108 20.89 5.94 65.13
C ALA A 108 20.57 6.77 66.39
N GLU A 109 19.50 7.56 66.35
CA GLU A 109 19.03 8.36 67.50
C GLU A 109 18.62 7.47 68.67
N ALA A 110 17.89 6.38 68.42
CA ALA A 110 17.50 5.42 69.45
C ALA A 110 18.70 4.71 70.12
N LYS A 111 19.74 4.39 69.34
CA LYS A 111 21.00 3.82 69.88
C LYS A 111 21.75 4.81 70.77
N LYS A 112 21.77 6.09 70.41
CA LYS A 112 22.40 7.14 71.22
C LYS A 112 21.67 7.33 72.56
N ALA A 113 20.34 7.39 72.52
CA ALA A 113 19.50 7.58 73.71
C ALA A 113 19.58 6.42 74.73
N THR A 114 20.01 5.22 74.31
CA THR A 114 20.21 4.06 75.19
C THR A 114 21.64 3.93 75.72
N ALA A 115 22.62 4.59 75.09
CA ALA A 115 24.02 4.61 75.54
C ALA A 115 24.29 5.69 76.60
N ASP A 116 23.46 6.74 76.66
CA ASP A 116 23.58 7.86 77.62
C ASP A 116 22.79 7.63 78.95
N LYS A 117 22.30 6.41 79.21
CA LYS A 117 21.62 5.98 80.45
C LYS A 117 22.46 4.96 81.20
#